data_AF-A0A8H2PF98-F1
#
_entry.id   AF-A0A8H2PF98-F1
#
_cell.length_a   1.000
_cell.length_b   1.000
_cell.length_c   1.000
_cell.angle_alpha   90.00
_cell.angle_beta   90.00
_cell.angle_gamma   90.00
#
_symmetry.space_group_name_H-M   'P 1'
#
loop_
_entity.id
_entity.type
_entity.pdbx_description
1 polymer ?
#
loop_
_entity_poly.entity_id
_entity_poly.type
_entity_poly.pdbx_seq_one_letter_code
_entity_poly.pdbx_strand_id
1 'polypeptide(L)'
;MSVTFNRTQLITVANRALREHEKAKADRTKAVAKYRTEHATKDADRTRANAVRLRDGLTKLLRKSGPIHMDDVRDANGGSRYLDADRFYTEPGEYLIKENVTVKSGLLTPAQVIETRSLLQVLGAATGDTISANELKLLGLKNLGPVFAAAAAQSGKQVGA
;
A
#
# COMPACT_ATOMS: atom_id res chain seq x y z
N MET A 1 35.44 16.35 -2.74
CA MET A 1 34.75 17.57 -2.28
C MET A 1 33.61 17.15 -1.37
N SER A 2 33.52 17.73 -0.16
CA SER A 2 32.41 17.49 0.76
C SER A 2 31.18 18.27 0.29
N VAL A 3 30.07 17.60 -0.01
CA VAL A 3 28.81 18.27 -0.31
C VAL A 3 28.26 18.85 0.99
N THR A 4 28.13 20.17 1.03
CA THR A 4 27.49 20.92 2.13
C THR A 4 26.09 21.33 1.72
N PHE A 5 25.17 21.27 2.66
CA PHE A 5 23.77 21.63 2.45
C PHE A 5 23.38 22.76 3.39
N ASN A 6 22.54 23.67 2.91
CA ASN A 6 21.91 24.67 3.76
C ASN A 6 20.87 23.97 4.66
N ARG A 7 20.96 24.20 5.98
CA ARG A 7 20.10 23.59 6.98
C ARG A 7 18.62 23.91 6.75
N THR A 8 18.29 25.17 6.48
CA THR A 8 16.91 25.63 6.23
C THR A 8 16.32 24.97 4.98
N GLN A 9 17.11 24.80 3.93
CA GLN A 9 16.69 24.09 2.72
C GLN A 9 16.43 22.61 3.02
N LEU A 10 17.32 21.93 3.75
CA LEU A 10 17.12 20.53 4.16
C LEU A 10 15.86 20.35 5.02
N ILE A 11 15.62 21.24 5.99
CA ILE A 11 14.40 21.24 6.81
C ILE A 11 13.17 21.38 5.91
N THR A 12 13.20 22.30 4.95
CA THR A 12 12.08 22.55 4.03
C THR A 12 11.77 21.32 3.18
N VAL A 13 12.80 20.68 2.62
CA VAL A 13 12.67 19.47 1.80
C VAL A 13 12.19 18.28 2.64
N ALA A 14 12.75 18.07 3.82
CA ALA A 14 12.34 16.99 4.71
C ALA A 14 10.87 17.14 5.17
N ASN A 15 10.45 18.36 5.54
CA ASN A 15 9.05 18.65 5.88
C ASN A 15 8.12 18.49 4.67
N ARG A 16 8.58 18.82 3.46
CA ARG A 16 7.82 18.57 2.23
C ARG A 16 7.66 17.06 1.98
N ALA A 17 8.74 16.29 2.08
CA ALA A 17 8.72 14.84 1.87
C ALA A 17 7.78 14.13 2.86
N LEU A 18 7.77 14.51 4.13
CA LEU A 18 6.83 13.96 5.12
C LEU A 18 5.37 14.32 4.80
N ARG A 19 5.10 15.56 4.37
CA ARG A 19 3.73 15.96 3.97
C ARG A 19 3.26 15.19 2.73
N GLU A 20 4.14 15.03 1.74
CA GLU A 20 3.85 14.23 0.55
C GLU A 20 3.63 12.74 0.90
N HIS A 21 4.39 12.19 1.86
CA HIS A 21 4.19 10.84 2.38
C HIS A 21 2.81 10.67 3.02
N GLU A 22 2.39 11.55 3.93
CA GLU A 22 1.07 11.45 4.58
C GLU A 22 -0.07 11.56 3.57
N LYS A 23 0.06 12.45 2.58
CA LYS A 23 -0.93 12.56 1.48
C LYS A 23 -0.97 11.28 0.63
N ALA A 24 0.19 10.76 0.23
CA ALA A 24 0.29 9.53 -0.55
C ALA A 24 -0.27 8.32 0.22
N LYS A 25 -0.05 8.26 1.54
CA LYS A 25 -0.59 7.24 2.43
C LYS A 25 -2.11 7.31 2.49
N ALA A 26 -2.68 8.48 2.73
CA ALA A 26 -4.13 8.67 2.76
C ALA A 26 -4.78 8.32 1.42
N ASP A 27 -4.19 8.76 0.31
CA ASP A 27 -4.65 8.42 -1.04
C ASP A 27 -4.61 6.91 -1.31
N ARG A 28 -3.53 6.24 -0.90
CA ARG A 28 -3.41 4.79 -1.02
C ARG A 28 -4.48 4.08 -0.19
N THR A 29 -4.71 4.47 1.06
CA THR A 29 -5.76 3.88 1.89
C THR A 29 -7.14 4.03 1.23
N LYS A 30 -7.44 5.20 0.65
CA LYS A 30 -8.69 5.41 -0.11
C LYS A 30 -8.77 4.52 -1.34
N ALA A 31 -7.68 4.40 -2.10
CA ALA A 31 -7.63 3.56 -3.29
C ALA A 31 -7.80 2.07 -2.97
N VAL A 32 -7.16 1.58 -1.90
CA VAL A 32 -7.32 0.21 -1.39
C VAL A 32 -8.76 -0.04 -0.97
N ALA A 33 -9.35 0.86 -0.19
CA ALA A 33 -10.75 0.75 0.24
C ALA A 33 -11.70 0.71 -0.96
N LYS A 34 -11.51 1.61 -1.94
CA LYS A 34 -12.28 1.63 -3.18
C LYS A 34 -12.14 0.30 -3.94
N TYR A 35 -10.93 -0.20 -4.11
CA TYR A 35 -10.67 -1.47 -4.79
C TYR A 35 -11.35 -2.65 -4.09
N ARG A 36 -11.29 -2.71 -2.75
CA ARG A 36 -11.97 -3.75 -1.96
C ARG A 36 -13.49 -3.70 -2.14
N THR A 37 -14.09 -2.51 -2.13
CA THR A 37 -15.53 -2.35 -2.37
C THR A 37 -15.94 -2.75 -3.78
N GLU A 38 -15.17 -2.35 -4.79
CA GLU A 38 -15.42 -2.73 -6.19
C GLU A 38 -15.27 -4.24 -6.40
N HIS A 39 -14.24 -4.84 -5.80
CA HIS A 39 -14.03 -6.29 -5.81
C HIS A 39 -15.18 -7.02 -5.11
N ALA A 40 -15.62 -6.55 -3.94
CA ALA A 40 -16.75 -7.11 -3.22
C ALA A 40 -18.05 -7.06 -4.03
N THR A 41 -18.31 -5.95 -4.71
CA THR A 41 -19.51 -5.81 -5.54
C THR A 41 -19.49 -6.79 -6.72
N LYS A 42 -18.36 -6.86 -7.45
CA LYS A 42 -18.20 -7.78 -8.59
C LYS A 42 -18.27 -9.24 -8.17
N ASP A 43 -17.66 -9.57 -7.03
CA ASP A 43 -17.63 -10.95 -6.54
C ASP A 43 -18.94 -11.35 -5.87
N ALA A 44 -19.69 -10.41 -5.28
CA ALA A 44 -21.01 -10.66 -4.70
C ALA A 44 -22.01 -11.18 -5.73
N ASP A 45 -22.03 -10.62 -6.95
CA ASP A 45 -22.94 -11.09 -8.00
C ASP A 45 -22.64 -12.53 -8.43
N ARG A 46 -21.34 -12.83 -8.60
CA ARG A 46 -20.85 -14.17 -8.95
C ARG A 46 -21.14 -15.19 -7.85
N THR A 47 -20.74 -14.88 -6.61
CA THR A 47 -20.90 -15.75 -5.45
C THR A 47 -22.36 -15.96 -5.09
N ARG A 48 -23.22 -14.94 -5.23
CA ARG A 48 -24.67 -15.04 -5.01
C ARG A 48 -25.32 -16.03 -5.97
N ALA A 49 -25.05 -15.91 -7.27
CA ALA A 49 -25.59 -16.83 -8.27
C ALA A 49 -25.17 -18.28 -7.96
N ASN A 50 -23.90 -18.44 -7.60
CA ASN A 50 -23.30 -19.70 -7.22
C ASN A 50 -23.90 -20.30 -5.95
N ALA A 51 -24.17 -19.49 -4.93
CA ALA A 51 -24.80 -19.91 -3.68
C ALA A 51 -26.27 -20.31 -3.88
N VAL A 52 -27.02 -19.55 -4.68
CA VAL A 52 -28.41 -19.88 -5.05
C VAL A 52 -28.48 -21.23 -5.77
N ARG A 53 -27.60 -21.45 -6.75
CA ARG A 53 -27.53 -22.73 -7.48
C ARG A 53 -27.27 -23.90 -6.54
N LEU A 54 -26.31 -23.76 -5.62
CA LEU A 54 -26.01 -24.79 -4.63
C LEU A 54 -27.21 -25.04 -3.71
N ARG A 55 -27.80 -23.98 -3.15
CA ARG A 55 -29.00 -24.07 -2.30
C ARG A 55 -30.13 -24.81 -2.99
N ASP A 56 -30.44 -24.43 -4.24
CA ASP A 56 -31.55 -25.01 -4.99
C ASP A 56 -31.26 -26.49 -5.35
N GLY A 57 -30.01 -26.81 -5.69
CA GLY A 57 -29.57 -28.19 -5.92
C GLY A 57 -29.69 -29.06 -4.67
N LEU A 58 -29.17 -28.60 -3.53
CA LEU A 58 -29.29 -29.29 -2.25
C LEU A 58 -30.76 -29.44 -1.81
N THR A 59 -31.58 -28.41 -2.01
CA THR A 59 -33.02 -28.45 -1.70
C THR A 59 -33.74 -29.52 -2.52
N LYS A 60 -33.40 -29.68 -3.80
CA LYS A 60 -33.95 -30.74 -4.66
C LYS A 60 -33.52 -32.13 -4.18
N LEU A 61 -32.27 -32.29 -3.76
CA LEU A 61 -31.76 -33.57 -3.22
C LEU A 61 -32.46 -33.95 -1.92
N LEU A 62 -32.64 -32.99 -1.00
CA LEU A 62 -33.36 -33.22 0.26
C LEU A 62 -34.84 -33.55 0.06
N ARG A 63 -35.44 -33.10 -1.04
CA ARG A 63 -36.84 -33.42 -1.41
C ARG A 63 -36.97 -34.77 -2.14
N LYS A 64 -35.89 -35.34 -2.64
CA LYS A 64 -35.89 -36.65 -3.30
C LYS A 64 -36.08 -37.73 -2.23
N SER A 65 -37.03 -38.65 -2.45
CA SER A 65 -37.15 -39.84 -1.63
C SER A 65 -35.99 -40.79 -1.96
N GLY A 66 -35.15 -41.11 -0.98
CA GLY A 66 -34.05 -42.08 -1.12
C GLY A 66 -32.71 -41.57 -0.53
N PRO A 67 -31.67 -42.42 -0.57
CA PRO A 67 -30.34 -42.03 -0.11
C PRO A 67 -29.75 -40.92 -1.01
N ILE A 68 -29.08 -39.97 -0.38
CA ILE A 68 -28.35 -38.88 -1.06
C ILE A 68 -26.89 -39.34 -1.25
N HIS A 69 -26.39 -39.31 -2.47
CA HIS A 69 -25.00 -39.63 -2.77
C HIS A 69 -24.12 -38.38 -2.83
N MET A 70 -22.83 -38.53 -2.50
CA MET A 70 -21.89 -37.40 -2.52
C MET A 70 -21.67 -36.84 -3.93
N ASP A 71 -21.80 -37.65 -4.98
CA ASP A 71 -21.71 -37.17 -6.36
C ASP A 71 -22.86 -36.21 -6.70
N ASP A 72 -24.07 -36.47 -6.20
CA ASP A 72 -25.21 -35.57 -6.38
C ASP A 72 -24.96 -34.19 -5.72
N VAL A 73 -24.34 -34.21 -4.54
CA VAL A 73 -23.93 -33.00 -3.81
C VAL A 73 -22.85 -32.24 -4.58
N ARG A 74 -21.89 -32.96 -5.18
CA ARG A 74 -20.83 -32.38 -6.02
C ARG A 74 -21.42 -31.72 -7.27
N ASP A 75 -22.39 -32.35 -7.92
CA ASP A 75 -23.04 -31.82 -9.11
C ASP A 75 -23.88 -30.57 -8.79
N ALA A 76 -24.56 -30.56 -7.64
CA ALA A 76 -25.20 -29.36 -7.09
C ALA A 76 -24.18 -28.23 -6.79
N ASN A 77 -22.96 -28.60 -6.39
CA ASN A 77 -21.82 -27.70 -6.24
C ASN A 77 -21.05 -27.43 -7.55
N GLY A 78 -21.67 -27.64 -8.71
CA GLY A 78 -21.09 -27.32 -10.02
C GLY A 78 -19.84 -28.15 -10.35
N GLY A 79 -19.72 -29.36 -9.81
CA GLY A 79 -18.61 -30.27 -10.05
C GLY A 79 -17.40 -30.08 -9.10
N SER A 80 -17.40 -29.06 -8.25
CA SER A 80 -16.31 -28.83 -7.29
C SER A 80 -16.41 -29.77 -6.09
N ARG A 81 -15.27 -30.34 -5.69
CA ARG A 81 -15.13 -31.09 -4.41
C ARG A 81 -15.02 -30.16 -3.20
N TYR A 82 -14.73 -28.90 -3.42
CA TYR A 82 -14.55 -27.91 -2.36
C TYR A 82 -15.73 -26.92 -2.37
N LEU A 83 -16.31 -26.70 -1.19
CA LEU A 83 -17.51 -25.85 -0.99
C LEU A 83 -17.16 -24.36 -0.80
N ASP A 84 -15.88 -24.05 -0.65
CA ASP A 84 -15.32 -22.74 -0.32
C ASP A 84 -14.97 -21.91 -1.56
N ALA A 85 -14.44 -22.54 -2.62
CA ALA A 85 -14.06 -21.86 -3.85
C ALA A 85 -15.31 -21.33 -4.60
N ASP A 86 -15.37 -20.01 -4.79
CA ASP A 86 -16.36 -19.28 -5.61
C ASP A 86 -17.81 -19.26 -5.10
N ARG A 87 -18.10 -19.74 -3.89
CA ARG A 87 -19.45 -19.68 -3.28
C ARG A 87 -19.62 -18.51 -2.33
N PHE A 88 -18.53 -18.05 -1.73
CA PHE A 88 -18.52 -16.96 -0.76
C PHE A 88 -17.52 -15.89 -1.18
N TYR A 89 -17.84 -14.64 -0.83
CA TYR A 89 -16.92 -13.53 -1.04
C TYR A 89 -15.60 -13.81 -0.34
N THR A 90 -14.50 -13.65 -1.08
CA THR A 90 -13.14 -13.67 -0.52
C THR A 90 -12.50 -12.31 -0.72
N GLU A 91 -11.98 -11.73 0.35
CA GLU A 91 -11.29 -10.43 0.27
C GLU A 91 -10.04 -10.56 -0.63
N PRO A 92 -9.75 -9.57 -1.51
CA PRO A 92 -8.57 -9.63 -2.34
C PRO A 92 -7.31 -9.65 -1.48
N GLY A 93 -6.41 -10.60 -1.77
CA GLY A 93 -5.13 -10.70 -1.09
C GLY A 93 -4.21 -9.51 -1.39
N GLU A 94 -3.18 -9.33 -0.55
CA GLU A 94 -2.19 -8.26 -0.69
C GLU A 94 -1.49 -8.22 -2.06
N TYR A 95 -1.32 -9.38 -2.71
CA TYR A 95 -0.77 -9.45 -4.06
C TYR A 95 -1.63 -8.70 -5.08
N LEU A 96 -2.93 -9.01 -5.12
CA LEU A 96 -3.89 -8.36 -6.02
C LEU A 96 -4.01 -6.86 -5.73
N ILE A 97 -3.98 -6.48 -4.45
CA ILE A 97 -3.98 -5.07 -4.05
C ILE A 97 -2.72 -4.36 -4.57
N LYS A 98 -1.54 -4.97 -4.46
CA LYS A 98 -0.28 -4.37 -4.96
C LYS A 98 -0.26 -4.22 -6.47
N GLU A 99 -0.81 -5.19 -7.20
CA GLU A 99 -0.87 -5.18 -8.66
C GLU A 99 -1.88 -4.16 -9.20
N ASN A 100 -3.03 -4.03 -8.54
CA ASN A 100 -4.15 -3.22 -9.03
C ASN A 100 -4.24 -1.82 -8.39
N VAL A 101 -3.59 -1.59 -7.26
CA VAL A 101 -3.54 -0.28 -6.59
C VAL A 101 -2.15 0.31 -6.75
N THR A 102 -2.02 1.26 -7.69
CA THR A 102 -0.76 1.93 -7.97
C THR A 102 -0.21 2.64 -6.73
N VAL A 103 1.03 2.34 -6.38
CA VAL A 103 1.77 3.10 -5.35
C VAL A 103 2.17 4.45 -5.96
N LYS A 104 1.60 5.55 -5.44
CA LYS A 104 1.99 6.89 -5.87
C LYS A 104 3.44 7.17 -5.50
N SER A 105 4.12 7.96 -6.34
CA SER A 105 5.39 8.58 -6.01
C SER A 105 5.23 9.44 -4.74
N GLY A 106 6.22 9.38 -3.84
CA GLY A 106 6.21 10.10 -2.56
C GLY A 106 5.87 9.25 -1.33
N LEU A 107 5.47 7.99 -1.50
CA LEU A 107 5.30 7.08 -0.36
C LEU A 107 6.67 6.59 0.14
N LEU A 108 7.19 7.25 1.17
CA LEU A 108 8.40 6.81 1.88
C LEU A 108 8.19 5.43 2.54
N THR A 109 9.27 4.63 2.60
CA THR A 109 9.31 3.39 3.38
C THR A 109 9.30 3.71 4.89
N PRO A 110 8.94 2.76 5.77
CA PRO A 110 8.96 2.99 7.22
C PRO A 110 10.33 3.47 7.73
N ALA A 111 11.42 2.90 7.22
CA ALA A 111 12.78 3.33 7.55
C ALA A 111 13.05 4.78 7.10
N GLN A 112 12.65 5.15 5.88
CA GLN A 112 12.80 6.51 5.39
C GLN A 112 12.00 7.53 6.20
N VAL A 113 10.80 7.18 6.68
CA VAL A 113 10.01 8.07 7.55
C VAL A 113 10.72 8.32 8.87
N ILE A 114 11.22 7.26 9.51
CA ILE A 114 11.96 7.37 10.77
C ILE A 114 13.21 8.22 10.56
N GLU A 115 14.02 7.91 9.55
CA GLU A 115 15.24 8.66 9.25
C GLU A 115 14.97 10.12 8.91
N THR A 116 13.90 10.42 8.17
CA THR A 116 13.53 11.82 7.85
C THR A 116 13.11 12.59 9.10
N ARG A 117 12.41 11.96 10.05
CA ARG A 117 12.06 12.57 11.34
C ARG A 117 13.29 12.77 12.22
N SER A 118 14.18 11.78 12.28
CA SER A 118 15.45 11.89 13.02
C SER A 118 16.35 12.98 12.42
N LEU A 119 16.39 13.10 11.09
CA LEU A 119 17.06 14.21 10.41
C LEU A 119 16.49 15.55 10.88
N LEU A 120 15.17 15.75 10.88
CA LEU A 120 14.56 17.01 11.35
C LEU A 120 14.93 17.33 12.80
N GLN A 121 14.99 16.34 13.69
CA GLN A 121 15.42 16.54 15.08
C GLN A 121 16.88 17.01 15.16
N VAL A 122 17.79 16.37 14.43
CA VAL A 122 19.19 16.77 14.34
C VAL A 122 19.33 18.17 13.76
N LEU A 123 18.65 18.48 12.66
CA LEU A 123 18.68 19.80 12.02
C LEU A 123 18.06 20.90 12.93
N GLY A 124 17.12 20.53 13.80
CA GLY A 124 16.55 21.44 14.80
C GLY A 124 17.51 21.75 15.95
N ALA A 125 18.31 20.77 16.36
CA ALA A 125 19.29 20.92 17.44
C ALA A 125 20.63 21.52 16.97
N ALA A 126 20.96 21.41 15.68
CA ALA A 126 22.17 21.96 15.10
C ALA A 126 22.13 23.50 15.07
N THR A 127 23.18 24.14 15.58
CA THR A 127 23.32 25.60 15.63
C THR A 127 23.96 26.20 14.37
N GLY A 128 24.53 25.37 13.49
CA GLY A 128 25.17 25.82 12.25
C GLY A 128 24.18 26.00 11.08
N ASP A 129 24.49 26.93 10.17
CA ASP A 129 23.67 27.17 8.97
C ASP A 129 23.89 26.13 7.86
N THR A 130 25.03 25.46 7.89
CA THR A 130 25.40 24.42 6.93
C THR A 130 25.72 23.11 7.62
N ILE A 131 25.38 22.01 6.96
CA ILE A 131 25.70 20.66 7.41
C ILE A 131 26.30 19.89 6.24
N SER A 132 27.38 19.18 6.52
CA SER A 132 28.05 18.31 5.55
C SER A 132 27.38 16.94 5.44
N ALA A 133 27.47 16.34 4.25
CA ALA A 133 27.01 14.97 4.02
C ALA A 133 27.71 13.95 4.95
N ASN A 134 28.96 14.21 5.34
CA ASN A 134 29.74 13.33 6.22
C ASN A 134 29.23 13.37 7.67
N GLU A 135 28.85 14.53 8.18
CA GLU A 135 28.25 14.67 9.52
C GLU A 135 26.92 13.90 9.60
N LEU A 136 26.08 13.99 8.57
CA LEU A 136 24.81 13.25 8.51
C LEU A 136 25.02 11.73 8.42
N LYS A 137 26.07 11.30 7.71
CA LYS A 137 26.44 9.89 7.60
C LYS A 137 26.98 9.33 8.92
N LEU A 138 27.75 10.12 9.67
CA LEU A 138 28.25 9.78 11.00
C LEU A 138 27.11 9.62 12.02
N LEU A 139 26.01 10.35 11.84
CA LEU A 139 24.79 10.22 12.64
C LEU A 139 23.90 9.03 12.25
N GLY A 140 24.37 8.16 11.34
CA GLY A 140 23.69 6.92 10.97
C GLY A 140 22.55 7.08 9.95
N LEU A 141 22.37 8.26 9.37
CA LEU A 141 21.32 8.53 8.39
C LEU A 141 21.78 8.06 7.00
N LYS A 142 21.27 6.90 6.53
CA LYS A 142 21.78 6.21 5.32
C LYS A 142 20.83 6.27 4.12
N ASN A 143 19.53 6.37 4.34
CA ASN A 143 18.49 6.29 3.32
C ASN A 143 17.91 7.68 2.91
N LEU A 144 18.70 8.74 3.10
CA LEU A 144 18.31 10.12 2.76
C LEU A 144 18.60 10.52 1.31
N GLY A 145 19.06 9.60 0.46
CA GLY A 145 19.36 9.85 -0.95
C GLY A 145 18.27 10.67 -1.70
N PRO A 146 16.97 10.35 -1.55
CA PRO A 146 15.90 11.13 -2.16
C PRO A 146 15.78 12.56 -1.62
N VAL A 147 15.99 12.76 -0.32
CA VAL A 147 15.96 14.07 0.34
C VAL A 147 17.15 14.92 -0.11
N PHE A 148 18.34 14.33 -0.21
CA PHE A 148 19.53 15.01 -0.71
C PHE A 148 19.44 15.37 -2.19
N ALA A 149 18.91 14.48 -3.04
CA ALA A 149 18.68 14.79 -4.45
C ALA A 149 17.68 15.95 -4.62
N ALA A 150 16.61 15.97 -3.83
CA ALA A 150 15.64 17.05 -3.82
C ALA A 150 16.21 18.37 -3.29
N ALA A 151 17.07 18.33 -2.26
CA ALA A 151 17.76 19.51 -1.73
C ALA A 151 18.81 20.05 -2.71
N ALA A 152 19.60 19.18 -3.33
CA ALA A 152 20.60 19.56 -4.33
C ALA A 152 19.97 20.21 -5.57
N ALA A 153 18.79 19.72 -5.99
CA ALA A 153 18.01 20.34 -7.08
C ALA A 153 17.47 21.74 -6.70
N GLN A 154 17.22 22.02 -5.42
CA GLN A 154 16.83 23.34 -4.94
C GLN A 154 18.02 24.29 -4.80
N SER A 155 19.16 23.82 -4.31
CA SER A 155 20.38 24.64 -4.18
C SER A 155 20.97 25.01 -5.54
N GLY A 156 20.92 24.10 -6.53
CA GLY A 156 21.35 24.38 -7.91
C GLY A 156 20.49 25.42 -8.64
N LYS A 157 19.25 25.66 -8.19
CA LYS A 157 18.38 26.71 -8.73
C LYS A 157 18.69 28.12 -8.20
N GLN A 158 19.49 28.25 -7.13
CA GLN A 158 19.80 29.56 -6.53
C GLN A 158 21.07 30.24 -7.10
N VAL A 159 21.81 29.60 -8.02
CA VAL A 159 23.04 30.18 -8.64
C VAL A 159 22.76 30.71 -10.07
N GLY A 160 21.51 31.02 -10.38
CA GLY A 160 21.10 31.53 -11.68
C GLY A 160 19.95 32.52 -11.55
N ALA A 161 20.22 33.66 -10.92
CA ALA A 161 19.42 34.88 -10.99
C ALA A 161 20.36 36.08 -10.91
#